data_AF-A0A078LNS0-F1
#
_entry.id   AF-A0A078LNS0-F1
#
_cell.length_a   1.000
_cell.length_b   1.000
_cell.length_c   1.000
_cell.angle_alpha   90.00
_cell.angle_beta   90.00
_cell.angle_gamma   90.00
#
_symmetry.space_group_name_H-M   'P 1'
#
loop_
_entity.id
_entity.type
_entity.pdbx_description
1 polymer ?
#
loop_
_entity_poly.entity_id
_entity_poly.type
_entity_poly.pdbx_seq_one_letter_code
_entity_poly.pdbx_strand_id
1 'polypeptide(L)'
;MKRICLAVLAIIPLSVLAVSYPVDIQQQLNGTEVLANASSIDRDMAALHLHNLGAAPVDCKAVFRNGPEAPRSRRTTLQAGEQKALTAKFKRDVIRLRIQLDCEPQ
;
A
#
# COMPACT_ATOMS: atom_id res chain seq x y z
N MET A 1 0.38 -55.07 12.57
CA MET A 1 0.38 -53.89 13.48
C MET A 1 1.82 -53.43 13.73
N LYS A 2 2.28 -52.35 13.11
CA LYS A 2 2.93 -51.24 13.83
C LYS A 2 3.18 -50.09 12.86
N ARG A 3 2.65 -48.95 13.27
CA ARG A 3 2.51 -47.70 12.54
C ARG A 3 3.89 -47.02 12.51
N ILE A 4 4.48 -46.87 11.33
CA ILE A 4 5.57 -45.91 11.16
C ILE A 4 4.87 -44.58 10.86
N CYS A 5 4.53 -43.91 11.95
CA CYS A 5 3.83 -42.64 11.95
C CYS A 5 4.66 -41.57 11.23
N LEU A 6 4.03 -40.90 10.27
CA LEU A 6 4.39 -39.59 9.75
C LEU A 6 4.90 -38.68 10.88
N ALA A 7 6.20 -38.37 10.88
CA ALA A 7 6.79 -37.42 11.82
C ALA A 7 7.69 -36.39 11.09
N VAL A 8 7.27 -35.93 9.90
CA VAL A 8 8.05 -34.95 9.10
C VAL A 8 7.25 -33.69 8.75
N LEU A 9 5.98 -33.55 9.18
CA LEU A 9 5.11 -32.46 8.72
C LEU A 9 4.85 -31.32 9.74
N ALA A 10 5.86 -30.85 10.49
CA ALA A 10 5.62 -29.76 11.44
C ALA A 10 6.82 -28.84 11.71
N ILE A 11 7.56 -28.42 10.69
CA ILE A 11 8.41 -27.22 10.79
C ILE A 11 7.91 -26.22 9.75
N ILE A 12 6.70 -25.70 9.96
CA ILE A 12 6.31 -24.45 9.29
C ILE A 12 7.02 -23.35 10.07
N PRO A 13 7.99 -22.64 9.48
CA PRO A 13 8.65 -21.56 10.19
C PRO A 13 7.60 -20.49 10.51
N LEU A 14 7.41 -20.21 11.80
CA LEU A 14 6.57 -19.13 12.33
C LEU A 14 7.12 -17.72 12.01
N SER A 15 8.05 -17.59 11.05
CA SER A 15 8.76 -16.37 10.73
C SER A 15 7.99 -15.42 9.79
N VAL A 16 6.73 -15.69 9.47
CA VAL A 16 5.89 -14.79 8.66
C VAL A 16 5.12 -13.81 9.55
N LEU A 17 5.78 -13.22 10.54
CA LEU A 17 5.34 -11.95 11.13
C LEU A 17 6.20 -10.85 10.51
N ALA A 18 6.08 -10.66 9.20
CA ALA A 18 6.45 -9.38 8.61
C ALA A 18 5.57 -8.34 9.30
N VAL A 19 6.17 -7.56 10.20
CA VAL A 19 5.50 -6.51 10.98
C VAL A 19 5.13 -5.39 9.99
N SER A 20 4.10 -5.64 9.21
CA SER A 20 3.41 -4.63 8.41
C SER A 20 2.31 -4.08 9.31
N TYR A 21 2.36 -2.78 9.55
CA TYR A 21 1.25 -2.09 10.17
C TYR A 21 0.02 -2.17 9.26
N PRO A 22 -1.21 -2.18 9.82
CA PRO A 22 -2.42 -2.11 9.02
C PRO A 22 -2.44 -0.85 8.16
N VAL A 23 -2.80 -1.02 6.88
CA VAL A 23 -2.96 0.08 5.93
C VAL A 23 -4.39 0.12 5.43
N ASP A 24 -5.07 1.24 5.64
CA ASP A 24 -6.41 1.51 5.14
C ASP A 24 -6.31 2.50 3.96
N ILE A 25 -6.73 2.09 2.76
CA ILE A 25 -6.77 2.96 1.57
C ILE A 25 -8.23 3.34 1.30
N GLN A 26 -8.53 4.64 1.39
CA GLN A 26 -9.80 5.21 0.95
C GLN A 26 -9.60 5.77 -0.45
N GLN A 27 -10.31 5.23 -1.44
CA GLN A 27 -10.14 5.55 -2.84
C GLN A 27 -11.35 6.30 -3.38
N GLN A 28 -11.11 7.44 -4.01
CA GLN A 28 -12.07 8.20 -4.80
C GLN A 28 -11.52 8.27 -6.22
N LEU A 29 -11.98 7.36 -7.09
CA LEU A 29 -11.38 7.17 -8.42
C LEU A 29 -12.12 7.91 -9.54
N ASN A 30 -13.28 8.52 -9.28
CA ASN A 30 -14.02 9.37 -10.23
C ASN A 30 -14.18 8.79 -11.65
N GLY A 31 -14.37 7.47 -11.76
CA GLY A 31 -14.51 6.76 -13.04
C GLY A 31 -13.20 6.39 -13.75
N THR A 32 -12.05 6.63 -13.12
CA THR A 32 -10.73 6.22 -13.61
C THR A 32 -10.42 4.77 -13.27
N GLU A 33 -9.63 4.12 -14.12
CA GLU A 33 -9.22 2.71 -13.97
C GLU A 33 -7.84 2.61 -13.28
N VAL A 34 -7.71 3.26 -12.12
CA VAL A 34 -6.44 3.25 -11.36
C VAL A 34 -6.46 2.13 -10.30
N LEU A 35 -5.47 1.24 -10.37
CA LEU A 35 -5.17 0.30 -9.27
C LEU A 35 -4.26 0.96 -8.25
N ALA A 36 -4.54 0.73 -6.97
CA ALA A 36 -3.77 1.31 -5.87
C ALA A 36 -3.49 0.29 -4.76
N ASN A 37 -2.21 0.01 -4.54
CA ASN A 37 -1.73 -0.93 -3.53
C ASN A 37 -0.70 -0.25 -2.63
N ALA A 38 -0.74 -0.51 -1.33
CA ALA A 38 0.23 0.04 -0.38
C ALA A 38 1.20 -1.04 0.12
N SER A 39 2.43 -0.64 0.40
CA SER A 39 3.46 -1.49 1.01
C SER A 39 4.23 -0.73 2.07
N SER A 40 4.52 -1.38 3.19
CA SER A 40 5.47 -0.87 4.19
C SER A 40 6.90 -1.07 3.69
N ILE A 41 7.68 0.01 3.63
CA ILE A 41 9.12 -0.04 3.31
C ILE A 41 9.95 -0.18 4.58
N ASP A 42 9.57 0.55 5.62
CA ASP A 42 10.16 0.51 6.96
C ASP A 42 9.07 0.79 8.00
N ARG A 43 9.39 0.69 9.30
CA ARG A 43 8.49 0.96 10.43
C ARG A 43 7.84 2.33 10.35
N ASP A 44 8.49 3.30 9.75
CA ASP A 44 8.00 4.67 9.61
C ASP A 44 7.95 5.17 8.16
N MET A 45 8.01 4.25 7.19
CA MET A 45 8.01 4.57 5.76
C MET A 45 7.08 3.65 4.97
N ALA A 46 6.29 4.23 4.08
CA ALA A 46 5.36 3.52 3.22
C ALA A 46 5.46 3.97 1.75
N ALA A 47 5.06 3.09 0.84
CA ALA A 47 4.77 3.41 -0.55
C ALA A 47 3.31 3.11 -0.88
N LEU A 48 2.72 3.95 -1.73
CA LEU A 48 1.49 3.72 -2.46
C LEU A 48 1.85 3.55 -3.93
N HIS A 49 1.67 2.34 -4.46
CA HIS A 49 1.86 2.00 -5.86
C HIS A 49 0.55 2.25 -6.60
N LEU A 50 0.62 3.07 -7.63
CA LEU A 50 -0.50 3.41 -8.51
C LEU A 50 -0.21 2.89 -9.91
N HIS A 51 -1.20 2.30 -10.56
CA HIS A 51 -1.13 1.87 -11.95
C HIS A 51 -2.39 2.31 -12.67
N ASN A 52 -2.24 3.13 -13.72
CA ASN A 52 -3.35 3.55 -14.58
C ASN A 52 -3.59 2.50 -15.67
N LEU A 53 -4.67 1.72 -15.55
CA LEU A 53 -5.08 0.75 -16.56
C LEU A 53 -5.89 1.37 -17.70
N GLY A 54 -6.32 2.63 -17.54
CA GLY A 54 -7.13 3.34 -18.51
C GLY A 54 -6.32 3.85 -19.71
N ALA A 55 -7.04 4.32 -20.72
CA ALA A 55 -6.47 4.85 -21.96
C ALA A 55 -6.13 6.35 -21.91
N ALA A 56 -6.53 7.06 -20.84
CA ALA A 56 -6.33 8.50 -20.68
C ALA A 56 -5.42 8.81 -19.49
N PRO A 57 -4.69 9.94 -19.51
CA PRO A 57 -3.93 10.39 -18.35
C PRO A 57 -4.84 10.76 -17.18
N VAL A 58 -4.35 10.55 -15.96
CA VAL A 58 -5.08 10.76 -14.70
C VAL A 58 -4.21 11.52 -13.72
N ASP A 59 -4.77 12.52 -13.05
CA ASP A 59 -4.14 13.24 -11.96
C ASP A 59 -4.55 12.63 -10.61
N CYS A 60 -3.57 12.15 -9.85
CA CYS A 60 -3.79 11.53 -8.55
C CYS A 60 -3.15 12.34 -7.41
N LYS A 61 -3.88 12.45 -6.31
CA LYS A 61 -3.46 13.04 -5.04
C LYS A 61 -3.63 12.04 -3.91
N ALA A 62 -2.54 11.74 -3.23
CA ALA A 62 -2.52 10.87 -2.06
C ALA A 62 -2.22 11.67 -0.78
N VAL A 63 -2.98 11.46 0.28
CA VAL A 63 -2.75 12.02 1.62
C VAL A 63 -2.52 10.87 2.60
N PHE A 64 -1.29 10.77 3.09
CA PHE A 64 -0.85 9.75 4.04
C PHE A 64 -0.96 10.28 5.47
N ARG A 65 -1.59 9.51 6.38
CA ARG A 65 -1.81 9.88 7.79
C ARG A 65 -1.32 8.78 8.72
N ASN A 66 -0.38 9.12 9.59
CA ASN A 66 0.07 8.29 10.71
C ASN A 66 -0.40 8.89 12.05
N GLY A 67 -1.54 8.42 12.57
CA GLY A 67 -2.08 8.87 13.85
C GLY A 67 -2.20 10.40 13.98
N PRO A 68 -1.71 11.03 15.07
CA PRO A 68 -1.75 12.47 15.27
C PRO A 68 -0.61 13.23 14.57
N GLU A 69 0.25 12.56 13.79
CA GLU A 69 1.29 13.25 13.01
C GLU A 69 0.66 14.09 11.87
N ALA A 70 1.31 15.20 11.52
CA ALA A 70 0.92 16.01 10.37
C ALA A 70 0.88 15.16 9.08
N PRO A 71 -0.20 15.22 8.29
CA PRO A 71 -0.32 14.41 7.07
C PRO A 71 0.75 14.74 6.03
N ARG A 72 1.10 13.74 5.21
CA ARG A 72 1.99 13.92 4.05
C ARG A 72 1.19 13.80 2.78
N SER A 73 1.22 14.85 1.95
CA SER A 73 0.53 14.84 0.66
C SER A 73 1.51 14.62 -0.48
N ARG A 74 1.09 13.84 -1.47
CA ARG A 74 1.81 13.61 -2.74
C ARG A 74 0.84 13.77 -3.89
N ARG A 75 1.33 14.25 -5.03
CA ARG A 75 0.57 14.35 -6.28
C ARG A 75 1.40 13.78 -7.41
N THR A 76 0.73 13.21 -8.39
CA THR A 76 1.37 12.74 -9.62
C THR A 76 0.34 12.66 -10.74
N THR A 77 0.82 12.79 -11.96
CA THR A 77 0.05 12.46 -13.16
C THR A 77 0.52 11.10 -13.64
N LEU A 78 -0.42 10.19 -13.94
CA LEU A 78 -0.17 8.87 -14.50
C LEU A 78 -0.62 8.88 -15.97
N GLN A 79 0.31 8.64 -16.89
CA GLN A 79 -0.04 8.37 -18.29
C GLN A 79 -0.76 7.02 -18.41
N ALA A 80 -1.39 6.77 -19.55
CA ALA A 80 -2.05 5.49 -19.83
C ALA A 80 -1.05 4.33 -19.73
N GLY A 81 -1.39 3.28 -18.96
CA GLY A 81 -0.51 2.15 -18.68
C GLY A 81 0.67 2.45 -17.75
N GLU A 82 0.79 3.67 -17.22
CA GLU A 82 1.91 4.04 -16.36
C GLU A 82 1.73 3.54 -14.93
N GLN A 83 2.83 3.09 -14.33
CA GLN A 83 2.91 2.75 -12.92
C GLN A 83 3.88 3.68 -12.20
N LYS A 84 3.46 4.25 -11.06
CA LYS A 84 4.31 5.08 -10.19
C LYS A 84 4.12 4.73 -8.73
N ALA A 85 5.17 4.96 -7.93
CA ALA A 85 5.13 4.82 -6.48
C ALA A 85 5.20 6.19 -5.80
N LEU A 86 4.26 6.46 -4.90
CA LEU A 86 4.24 7.62 -4.02
C LEU A 86 4.69 7.21 -2.62
N THR A 87 5.75 7.83 -2.10
CA THR A 87 6.30 7.48 -0.79
C THR A 87 6.06 8.55 0.27
N ALA A 88 5.89 8.09 1.51
CA ALA A 88 5.80 8.94 2.69
C ALA A 88 6.68 8.38 3.81
N LYS A 89 7.53 9.25 4.37
CA LYS A 89 8.33 9.01 5.55
C LYS A 89 7.76 9.82 6.72
N PHE A 90 7.58 9.17 7.85
CA PHE A 90 7.07 9.74 9.08
C PHE A 90 8.19 9.97 10.09
N LYS A 91 7.91 10.79 11.11
CA LYS A 91 8.81 11.02 12.23
C LYS A 91 8.72 9.92 13.29
N ARG A 92 7.59 9.22 13.33
CA ARG A 92 7.32 8.13 14.28
C ARG A 92 6.97 6.85 13.54
N ASP A 93 7.22 5.71 14.18
CA ASP A 93 6.74 4.41 13.75
C ASP A 93 5.23 4.46 13.44
N VAL A 94 4.85 3.79 12.36
CA VAL A 94 3.49 3.73 11.89
C VAL A 94 2.78 2.62 12.64
N ILE A 95 1.76 3.00 13.40
CA ILE A 95 0.89 2.05 14.09
C ILE A 95 -0.27 1.63 13.18
N ARG A 96 -0.80 2.59 12.41
CA ARG A 96 -1.83 2.38 11.39
C ARG A 96 -1.70 3.48 10.36
N LEU A 97 -1.59 3.10 9.09
CA LEU A 97 -1.52 4.03 7.98
C LEU A 97 -2.92 4.22 7.37
N ARG A 98 -3.36 5.47 7.23
CA ARG A 98 -4.54 5.80 6.43
C ARG A 98 -4.09 6.60 5.21
N ILE A 99 -4.51 6.16 4.04
CA ILE A 99 -4.21 6.82 2.77
C ILE A 99 -5.53 7.24 2.14
N GLN A 100 -5.70 8.54 1.92
CA GLN A 100 -6.79 9.06 1.09
C GLN A 100 -6.22 9.27 -0.32
N LEU A 101 -6.74 8.52 -1.29
CA LEU A 101 -6.37 8.63 -2.70
C LEU A 101 -7.55 9.23 -3.45
N ASP A 102 -7.29 10.33 -4.14
CA ASP A 102 -8.21 10.96 -5.07
C ASP A 102 -7.55 10.96 -6.44
N CYS A 103 -8.24 10.45 -7.46
CA CYS A 103 -7.77 10.43 -8.84
C CYS A 103 -8.86 10.99 -9.75
N GLU A 104 -8.50 11.95 -10.60
CA GLU A 104 -9.40 12.64 -11.53
C GLU A 104 -8.87 12.50 -12.96
N PRO A 105 -9.75 12.28 -13.97
CA PRO A 105 -9.36 12.42 -15.36
C PRO A 105 -8.79 13.82 -15.62
N GLN A 106 -7.76 13.91 -16.47
CA GLN A 106 -7.18 15.20 -16.88
C GLN A 106 -8.09 15.96 -17.86
#